data_AF-A0A327ZR88-F1
#
_entry.id   AF-A0A327ZR88-F1
#
_cell.length_a   1.000
_cell.length_b   1.000
_cell.length_c   1.000
_cell.angle_alpha   90.00
_cell.angle_beta   90.00
_cell.angle_gamma   90.00
#
_symmetry.space_group_name_H-M   'P 1'
#
loop_
_entity.id
_entity.type
_entity.pdbx_description
1 polymer ?
#
loop_
_entity_poly.entity_id
_entity_poly.type
_entity_poly.pdbx_seq_one_letter_code
_entity_poly.pdbx_strand_id
1 'polypeptide(L)' 'TAPNYETQTVTIPVTVTNGTQTETVDVLVTVQRDTDGDGIPDVTDTDDDNDGIADVNDTNPKVADVLTATT' A
#
# COMPACT_ATOMS: atom_id res chain seq x y z
N THR A 1 -14.86 5.55 1.68
CA THR A 1 -13.80 5.44 0.66
C THR A 1 -12.57 4.86 1.32
N ALA A 2 -12.02 3.78 0.78
CA ALA A 2 -10.72 3.30 1.22
C ALA A 2 -9.69 4.43 0.95
N PRO A 3 -8.71 4.65 1.84
CA PRO A 3 -7.70 5.65 1.58
C PRO A 3 -6.90 5.27 0.32
N ASN A 4 -6.70 6.22 -0.59
CA ASN A 4 -6.08 6.04 -1.91
C ASN A 4 -4.54 6.15 -1.87
N TYR A 5 -3.89 5.56 -0.86
CA TYR A 5 -2.43 5.58 -0.78
C TYR A 5 -1.83 4.31 -1.39
N GLU A 6 -0.81 4.50 -2.22
CA GLU A 6 0.02 3.42 -2.77
C GLU A 6 1.14 2.99 -1.82
N THR A 7 1.62 3.95 -1.01
CA THR A 7 2.71 3.73 -0.08
C THR A 7 2.44 4.40 1.26
N GLN A 8 3.02 3.85 2.32
CA GLN A 8 3.02 4.45 3.63
C GLN A 8 4.40 4.29 4.28
N THR A 9 4.91 5.38 4.87
CA THR A 9 6.13 5.31 5.68
C THR A 9 5.76 5.06 7.14
N VAL A 10 6.38 4.05 7.73
CA VAL A 10 6.25 3.69 9.15
C VAL A 10 7.59 3.96 9.83
N THR A 11 7.54 4.58 11.01
CA THR A 11 8.72 4.79 11.85
C THR A 11 8.85 3.63 12.83
N ILE A 12 9.99 2.94 12.77
CA ILE A 12 10.33 1.87 13.71
C ILE A 12 11.43 2.39 14.64
N PRO A 13 11.14 2.60 15.93
CA PRO A 13 12.17 2.99 16.89
C PRO A 13 13.09 1.79 17.14
N VAL A 14 14.38 1.96 16.88
CA VAL A 14 15.42 0.96 17.13
C VAL A 14 16.31 1.44 18.25
N THR A 15 16.43 0.63 19.29
CA THR A 15 17.34 0.90 20.41
C THR A 15 18.72 0.31 20.11
N VAL A 16 19.74 1.17 20.07
CA VAL A 16 21.15 0.79 19.90
C VAL A 16 21.86 0.90 21.24
N THR A 17 22.55 -0.16 21.65
CA THR A 17 23.33 -0.19 22.90
C THR A 17 24.81 -0.40 22.60
N ASN A 18 25.66 0.49 23.12
CA ASN A 18 27.12 0.34 23.11
C ASN A 18 27.66 0.49 24.53
N GLY A 19 27.97 -0.63 25.18
CA GLY A 19 28.34 -0.66 26.60
C GLY A 19 27.18 -0.19 27.48
N THR A 20 27.37 0.94 28.17
CA THR A 20 26.34 1.56 29.04
C THR A 20 25.52 2.65 28.34
N GLN A 21 25.87 2.99 27.10
CA GLN A 21 25.15 4.01 26.33
C GLN A 21 24.04 3.34 25.52
N THR A 22 22.85 3.92 25.60
CA THR A 22 21.68 3.47 24.86
C THR A 22 21.07 4.67 24.15
N GLU A 23 20.82 4.55 22.85
CA GLU A 23 20.10 5.55 22.07
C GLU A 23 18.96 4.92 21.27
N THR A 24 17.87 5.64 21.12
CA THR A 24 16.76 5.25 20.25
C THR A 24 16.86 6.03 18.96
N VAL A 25 16.92 5.32 17.84
CA VAL A 25 16.99 5.89 16.50
C VAL A 25 15.73 5.48 15.74
N ASP A 26 15.07 6.48 15.14
CA ASP A 26 13.92 6.25 14.27
C ASP A 26 14.38 5.76 12.90
N VAL A 27 14.04 4.52 12.56
CA VAL A 27 14.26 3.95 11.23
C VAL A 27 12.98 4.07 10.41
N LEU A 28 13.06 4.75 9.27
CA LEU A 28 11.93 4.89 8.35
C LEU A 28 11.85 3.67 7.44
N VAL A 29 10.68 3.03 7.39
CA VAL A 29 10.38 1.91 6.49
C VAL A 29 9.25 2.32 5.55
N THR A 30 9.47 2.21 4.25
CA THR A 30 8.42 2.43 3.25
C THR A 30 7.74 1.10 2.94
N VAL A 31 6.43 1.04 3.17
CA VAL A 31 5.57 -0.10 2.83
C VAL A 31 4.81 0.26 1.57
N GLN A 32 4.85 -0.63 0.58
CA GLN A 32 4.02 -0.53 -0.63
C GLN A 32 2.79 -1.41 -0.43
N ARG A 33 1.61 -0.88 -0.74
CA ARG A 33 0.36 -1.64 -0.68
C ARG A 33 0.30 -2.63 -1.86
N ASP A 34 -0.47 -3.70 -1.65
CA ASP A 34 -0.87 -4.71 -2.62
C ASP A 34 -2.35 -4.98 -2.32
N THR A 35 -3.25 -4.33 -3.05
CA THR A 35 -4.68 -4.22 -2.72
C THR A 35 -5.46 -5.48 -3.10
N ASP A 36 -5.15 -6.11 -4.22
CA ASP A 36 -5.77 -7.36 -4.68
C ASP A 36 -5.01 -8.62 -4.22
N GLY A 37 -3.76 -8.47 -3.78
CA GLY A 37 -2.92 -9.55 -3.27
C GLY A 37 -2.26 -10.39 -4.35
N ASP A 38 -2.08 -9.86 -5.56
CA ASP A 38 -1.47 -10.58 -6.68
C ASP A 38 0.08 -10.57 -6.66
N GLY A 39 0.67 -9.77 -5.77
CA GLY A 39 2.11 -9.63 -5.58
C GLY A 39 2.76 -8.51 -6.40
N ILE A 40 1.99 -7.75 -7.16
CA ILE A 40 2.36 -6.48 -7.79
C ILE A 40 1.96 -5.36 -6.84
N PRO A 41 2.92 -4.55 -6.35
CA PRO A 41 2.57 -3.43 -5.51
C PRO A 41 1.74 -2.40 -6.29
N ASP A 42 0.74 -1.81 -5.64
CA ASP A 42 -0.17 -0.81 -6.24
C ASP A 42 0.57 0.37 -6.93
N VAL A 43 1.78 0.72 -6.47
CA VAL A 43 2.62 1.74 -7.16
C VAL A 43 2.99 1.39 -8.61
N THR A 44 2.89 0.12 -8.96
CA THR A 44 3.31 -0.47 -10.24
C THR A 44 2.21 -1.32 -10.87
N ASP A 45 1.12 -1.58 -10.15
CA ASP A 45 -0.10 -2.12 -10.71
C ASP A 45 -0.82 -1.03 -11.52
N THR A 46 -1.61 -1.44 -12.49
CA THR A 46 -2.47 -0.56 -13.29
C THR A 46 -3.96 -0.77 -13.03
N ASP A 47 -4.29 -1.79 -12.24
CA ASP A 47 -5.63 -2.20 -11.83
C ASP A 47 -5.56 -2.77 -10.41
N ASP A 48 -5.46 -1.86 -9.45
CA ASP A 48 -5.14 -2.10 -8.05
C ASP A 48 -6.11 -3.07 -7.32
N ASP A 49 -7.35 -3.22 -7.77
CA ASP A 49 -8.32 -4.14 -7.19
C ASP A 49 -8.80 -5.24 -8.15
N ASN A 50 -8.21 -5.27 -9.35
CA ASN A 50 -8.36 -6.31 -10.37
C ASN A 50 -9.81 -6.55 -10.80
N ASP A 51 -10.59 -5.46 -10.86
CA ASP A 51 -11.98 -5.51 -11.32
C ASP A 51 -12.12 -5.33 -12.84
N GLY A 52 -11.01 -5.02 -13.53
CA GLY A 52 -10.93 -4.81 -14.97
C GLY A 52 -11.06 -3.34 -15.40
N ILE A 53 -11.15 -2.40 -14.46
CA ILE A 53 -11.16 -0.95 -14.70
C ILE A 53 -9.84 -0.37 -14.22
N ALA A 54 -8.96 0.00 -15.16
CA ALA A 54 -7.67 0.60 -14.80
C ALA A 54 -7.81 1.82 -13.88
N ASP A 55 -6.89 2.00 -12.92
CA ASP A 55 -6.98 3.01 -11.84
C ASP A 55 -7.23 4.43 -12.35
N VAL A 56 -6.66 4.76 -13.51
CA VAL A 56 -6.81 6.08 -14.17
C VAL A 56 -8.25 6.39 -14.61
N ASN A 57 -9.06 5.35 -14.75
CA ASN A 57 -10.45 5.40 -15.20
C ASN A 57 -11.43 4.96 -14.10
N ASP A 58 -10.94 4.46 -12.97
CA ASP A 58 -11.77 4.00 -11.87
C ASP A 58 -12.05 5.12 -10.85
N THR A 59 -13.32 5.17 -10.42
CA THR A 59 -13.77 6.05 -9.34
C THR A 59 -13.44 5.50 -7.96
N ASN A 60 -13.22 4.18 -7.83
CA ASN A 60 -12.87 3.52 -6.59
C ASN A 60 -11.67 2.58 -6.72
N PRO A 61 -10.45 3.05 -7.13
CA PRO A 61 -9.32 2.18 -7.50
C PRO A 61 -8.86 1.15 -6.46
N LYS A 62 -9.39 1.14 -5.24
CA LYS A 62 -8.99 0.23 -4.17
C LYS A 62 -10.10 -0.73 -3.76
N VAL A 63 -11.23 -0.74 -4.46
CA VAL A 63 -12.45 -1.45 -4.11
C VAL A 63 -13.12 -1.95 -5.39
N ALA A 64 -12.94 -3.25 -5.66
CA ALA A 64 -13.47 -3.87 -6.86
C ALA A 64 -14.95 -3.56 -7.10
N ASP A 65 -15.25 -2.97 -8.25
CA ASP A 65 -16.59 -2.68 -8.71
C ASP A 65 -17.31 -3.96 -9.16
N VAL A 66 -18.62 -4.00 -8.90
CA VAL A 66 -19.46 -5.09 -9.39
C VAL A 66 -19.82 -4.81 -10.85
N LEU A 67 -19.07 -5.41 -11.77
CA LEU A 67 -19.42 -5.40 -13.19
C LEU A 67 -20.74 -6.16 -13.44
N THR A 68 -21.85 -5.44 -13.42
CA THR A 68 -23.14 -6.01 -13.82
C THR A 68 -23.18 -6.16 -15.34
N ALA A 69 -22.92 -7.36 -15.83
CA ALA A 69 -23.20 -7.71 -17.21
C ALA A 69 -24.72 -7.59 -17.43
N THR A 70 -25.16 -6.50 -18.06
CA THR A 70 -26.52 -6.42 -18.59
C THR A 70 -26.54 -7.31 -19.83
N THR A 71 -27.08 -8.51 -19.69
CA THR A 71 -27.31 -9.48 -20.78
C THR A 71 -28.33 -8.98 -21.79
#